data_AF-A0A7X7KFU3-F1
#
_entry.id   AF-A0A7X7KFU3-F1
#
_cell.length_a   1.000
_cell.length_b   1.000
_cell.length_c   1.000
_cell.angle_alpha   90.00
_cell.angle_beta   90.00
_cell.angle_gamma   90.00
#
_symmetry.space_group_name_H-M   'P 1'
#
loop_
_entity.id
_entity.type
_entity.pdbx_description
1 polymer ?
#
loop_
_entity_poly.entity_id
_entity_poly.type
_entity_poly.pdbx_seq_one_letter_code
_entity_poly.pdbx_strand_id
1 'polypeptide(L)' 'MKPSDELIDEIYRERVRKAHATPASEKLEAGLALFQLTSGIMADAIRNQFPGADDRRVLEILRERLALARRLENGP' A
#
# COMPACT_ATOMS: atom_id res chain seq x y z
N MET A 1 14.27 -8.47 -26.55
CA MET A 1 13.33 -7.82 -27.49
C MET A 1 12.45 -6.88 -26.66
N LYS A 2 12.31 -5.60 -27.04
CA LYS A 2 11.34 -4.72 -26.37
C LYS A 2 9.94 -5.06 -26.87
N PRO A 3 8.91 -5.11 -26.01
CA PRO A 3 7.53 -5.28 -26.44
C PRO A 3 7.10 -4.09 -27.34
N SER A 4 6.18 -4.35 -28.28
CA SER A 4 5.63 -3.29 -29.13
C SER A 4 4.71 -2.37 -28.32
N ASP A 5 4.61 -1.12 -28.75
CA ASP A 5 3.71 -0.14 -28.12
C ASP A 5 2.24 -0.62 -28.17
N GLU A 6 1.85 -1.31 -29.25
CA GLU A 6 0.52 -1.90 -29.39
C GLU A 6 0.22 -2.99 -28.36
N LEU A 7 1.21 -3.83 -28.02
CA LEU A 7 1.08 -4.83 -26.97
C LEU A 7 0.98 -4.18 -25.58
N ILE A 8 1.75 -3.12 -25.35
CA ILE A 8 1.70 -2.34 -24.10
C ILE A 8 0.31 -1.73 -23.93
N ASP A 9 -0.22 -1.11 -24.97
CA ASP A 9 -1.56 -0.49 -24.96
C ASP A 9 -2.68 -1.50 -24.72
N GLU A 10 -2.59 -2.69 -25.31
CA GLU A 10 -3.60 -3.73 -25.09
C GLU A 10 -3.58 -4.23 -23.64
N ILE A 11 -2.39 -4.44 -23.06
CA ILE A 11 -2.24 -4.80 -21.65
C ILE A 11 -2.85 -3.72 -20.75
N TYR A 12 -2.59 -2.44 -21.03
CA TYR A 12 -3.19 -1.34 -20.26
C TYR A 12 -4.72 -1.31 -20.39
N ARG A 13 -5.26 -1.45 -21.61
CA ARG A 13 -6.71 -1.53 -21.85
C ARG A 13 -7.35 -2.69 -21.11
N GLU A 14 -6.72 -3.86 -21.13
CA GLU A 14 -7.21 -5.04 -20.41
C GLU A 14 -7.25 -4.80 -18.90
N ARG A 15 -6.20 -4.20 -18.32
CA ARG A 15 -6.16 -3.84 -16.90
C ARG A 15 -7.28 -2.88 -16.52
N VAL A 16 -7.55 -1.86 -17.36
CA VAL A 16 -8.64 -0.90 -17.13
C VAL A 16 -10.01 -1.60 -17.21
N ARG A 17 -10.25 -2.45 -18.21
CA ARG A 17 -11.50 -3.23 -18.32
C ARG A 17 -11.71 -4.11 -17.09
N LYS A 18 -10.69 -4.86 -16.68
CA LYS A 18 -10.74 -5.72 -15.49
C LYS A 18 -11.07 -4.91 -14.24
N ALA A 19 -10.37 -3.80 -14.02
CA ALA A 19 -10.63 -2.92 -12.89
C ALA A 19 -12.05 -2.34 -12.92
N HIS A 20 -12.60 -2.00 -14.09
CA HIS A 20 -13.99 -1.56 -14.21
C HIS A 20 -15.01 -2.66 -13.93
N ALA A 21 -14.72 -3.90 -14.36
CA ALA A 21 -15.60 -5.04 -14.17
C ALA A 21 -15.60 -5.56 -12.72
N THR A 22 -14.55 -5.30 -11.93
CA THR A 22 -14.51 -5.70 -10.52
C THR A 22 -15.63 -5.02 -9.71
N PRO A 23 -16.48 -5.78 -9.01
CA PRO A 23 -17.51 -5.23 -8.12
C PRO A 23 -16.94 -4.26 -7.07
N ALA A 24 -17.73 -3.25 -6.70
CA ALA A 24 -17.30 -2.26 -5.71
C ALA A 24 -16.98 -2.88 -4.33
N SER A 25 -17.73 -3.89 -3.91
CA SER A 25 -17.47 -4.63 -2.66
C SER A 25 -16.11 -5.31 -2.67
N GLU A 26 -15.76 -5.98 -3.77
CA GLU A 26 -14.48 -6.67 -3.92
C GLU A 26 -13.30 -5.68 -3.94
N LYS A 27 -13.49 -4.49 -4.52
CA LYS A 27 -12.48 -3.41 -4.45
C LYS A 27 -12.23 -2.93 -3.02
N LEU A 28 -13.30 -2.77 -2.24
CA LEU A 28 -13.20 -2.34 -0.84
C LEU A 28 -12.49 -3.41 0.01
N GLU A 29 -12.87 -4.68 -0.17
CA GLU A 29 -12.22 -5.82 0.50
C GLU A 29 -10.73 -5.92 0.14
N ALA A 30 -10.39 -5.78 -1.14
CA ALA A 30 -9.01 -5.75 -1.59
C ALA A 30 -8.22 -4.59 -0.98
N GLY A 31 -8.82 -3.39 -0.90
CA GLY A 31 -8.22 -2.23 -0.24
C GLY A 31 -7.93 -2.49 1.24
N LEU A 32 -8.88 -3.09 1.96
CA LEU A 32 -8.70 -3.45 3.36
C LEU A 32 -7.60 -4.50 3.55
N ALA A 33 -7.57 -5.54 2.71
CA ALA A 33 -6.55 -6.58 2.76
C ALA A 33 -5.14 -6.01 2.53
N LEU A 34 -4.99 -5.13 1.55
CA LEU A 34 -3.72 -4.43 1.29
C LEU A 34 -3.32 -3.54 2.45
N PHE A 35 -4.26 -2.80 3.04
CA PHE A 35 -3.98 -1.95 4.19
C PHE A 35 -3.51 -2.77 5.40
N GLN A 36 -4.16 -3.90 5.69
CA GLN A 36 -3.77 -4.79 6.79
C GLN A 36 -2.39 -5.39 6.56
N LEU A 37 -2.12 -5.91 5.35
CA LEU A 37 -0.81 -6.48 4.99
C LEU A 37 0.31 -5.47 5.17
N THR A 38 0.16 -4.28 4.58
CA THR A 38 1.18 -3.24 4.63
C THR A 38 1.40 -2.71 6.05
N SER A 39 0.33 -2.52 6.83
CA SER A 39 0.43 -2.14 8.24
C SER A 39 1.15 -3.20 9.07
N GLY A 40 0.91 -4.50 8.81
CA GLY A 40 1.59 -5.60 9.46
C GLY A 40 3.11 -5.59 9.19
N ILE A 41 3.50 -5.50 7.92
CA ILE A 41 4.92 -5.43 7.51
C ILE A 41 5.62 -4.24 8.19
N MET A 42 4.97 -3.07 8.22
CA MET A 42 5.53 -1.89 8.88
C MET A 42 5.67 -2.07 10.39
N ALA A 43 4.67 -2.66 11.04
CA ALA A 43 4.72 -2.94 12.47
C ALA A 43 5.85 -3.93 12.81
N ASP A 44 6.04 -4.97 12.01
CA ASP A 44 7.12 -5.94 12.21
C ASP A 44 8.50 -5.32 12.04
N ALA A 45 8.67 -4.44 11.04
CA ALA A 45 9.90 -3.69 10.89
C ALA A 45 10.18 -2.77 12.10
N ILE A 46 9.14 -2.14 12.65
CA ILE A 46 9.27 -1.32 13.87
C ILE A 46 9.63 -2.18 15.08
N ARG A 47 9.02 -3.35 15.25
CA ARG A 47 9.36 -4.30 16.33
C ARG A 47 10.80 -4.76 16.24
N ASN A 48 11.29 -5.04 15.03
CA ASN A 48 12.69 -5.39 14.81
C ASN A 48 13.64 -4.27 15.26
N GLN A 49 13.31 -3.02 14.93
CA GLN A 49 14.10 -1.86 15.33
C GLN A 49 14.00 -1.53 16.83
N PHE A 50 12.87 -1.86 17.48
CA PHE A 50 12.62 -1.60 18.89
C PHE A 50 12.12 -2.87 19.61
N PRO A 51 13.01 -3.85 19.91
CA PRO A 51 12.59 -5.16 20.43
C PRO A 51 11.84 -5.12 21.78
N GLY A 52 11.99 -4.05 22.55
CA GLY A 52 11.30 -3.85 23.84
C GLY A 52 10.01 -3.04 23.76
N ALA A 53 9.59 -2.61 22.56
CA ALA A 53 8.35 -1.85 22.40
C ALA A 53 7.12 -2.78 22.52
N ASP A 54 6.14 -2.34 23.29
CA ASP A 54 4.81 -2.98 23.29
C ASP A 54 4.01 -2.59 22.04
N ASP A 55 2.88 -3.27 21.80
CA ASP A 55 2.06 -3.03 20.62
C ASP A 55 1.54 -1.59 20.54
N ARG A 56 1.26 -0.97 21.69
CA ARG A 56 0.82 0.44 21.74
C ARG A 56 1.92 1.35 21.21
N ARG A 57 3.16 1.14 21.65
CA ARG A 57 4.31 1.93 21.24
C ARG A 57 4.67 1.72 19.78
N VAL A 58 4.56 0.49 19.28
CA VAL A 58 4.75 0.17 17.85
C VAL A 58 3.74 0.96 17.00
N LEU A 59 2.48 1.00 17.40
CA LEU A 59 1.44 1.76 16.69
C LEU A 59 1.64 3.28 16.77
N GLU A 60 2.13 3.81 17.90
CA GLU A 60 2.50 5.23 18.01
C GLU A 60 3.60 5.59 17.02
N ILE A 61 4.69 4.81 16.98
CA ILE A 61 5.82 5.02 16.06
C ILE A 61 5.34 4.95 14.60
N LEU A 62 4.46 4.00 14.28
CA LEU A 62 3.89 3.88 12.94
C LEU A 62 3.12 5.15 12.55
N ARG A 63 2.28 5.68 13.43
CA ARG A 63 1.52 6.91 13.18
C ARG A 63 2.44 8.12 13.00
N GLU A 64 3.45 8.27 13.85
CA GLU A 64 4.45 9.35 13.74
C GLU A 64 5.16 9.32 12.38
N ARG A 65 5.55 8.12 11.90
CA ARG A 65 6.19 7.95 10.59
C ARG A 65 5.28 8.27 9.42
N LEU A 66 4.03 7.81 9.46
CA LEU A 66 3.05 8.12 8.42
C LEU A 66 2.77 9.63 8.36
N ALA A 67 2.68 10.30 9.51
CA ALA A 67 2.51 11.74 9.57
C ALA A 67 3.72 12.48 8.97
N LEU A 68 4.94 12.03 9.27
CA LEU A 68 6.15 12.57 8.67
C LEU A 68 6.19 12.36 7.15
N ALA A 69 5.91 11.15 6.67
CA ALA A 69 5.87 10.84 5.24
C ALA A 69 4.89 11.77 4.50
N ARG A 70 3.68 11.96 5.05
CA ARG A 70 2.68 12.84 4.47
C ARG A 70 3.12 14.30 4.40
N ARG A 71 3.85 14.78 5.41
CA ARG A 71 4.43 16.14 5.38
C ARG A 71 5.50 16.28 4.30
N LEU A 72 6.33 15.25 4.10
CA LEU A 72 7.37 15.26 3.07
C LEU A 72 6.77 15.20 1.66
N GLU A 73 5.71 14.41 1.47
CA GLU A 73 5.00 14.28 0.19
C GLU A 73 4.28 15.58 -0.21
N ASN A 74 3.70 16.30 0.74
CA ASN A 74 2.94 17.53 0.46
C ASN A 74 3.81 18.79 0.34
N GLY A 75 5.13 18.69 0.53
CA GLY A 75 6.02 19.85 0.61
C GLY A 75 5.83 20.69 1.88
N PRO A 76 6.78 21.60 2.19
CA PRO A 76 6.64 22.56 3.29
C PRO A 76 5.50 23.56 3.06
#